data_AF-A0A662XJ03-F1
#
_entry.id   AF-A0A662XJ03-F1
#
_cell.length_a   1.000
_cell.length_b   1.000
_cell.length_c   1.000
_cell.angle_alpha   90.00
_cell.angle_beta   90.00
_cell.angle_gamma   90.00
#
_symmetry.space_group_name_H-M   'P 1'
#
loop_
_entity.id
_entity.type
_entity.pdbx_description
1 polymer ?
#
loop_
_entity_poly.entity_id
_entity_poly.type
_entity_poly.pdbx_seq_one_letter_code
_entity_poly.pdbx_strand_id
1 'polypeptide(L)'
;MDVGQRFQRAFLSNPMAIDMQSMLQRVLGMDGAFMKTPKNGNTMVILMGRNGNNENVVLAVALCPSEDENNFLWFLRNCERAGIVLVDIPLFMDRGKGGIAAGTMMGLHLRFALDTS
;
A
#
# COMPACT_ATOMS: atom_id res chain seq x y z
N MET A 1 3.59 -3.46 -34.73
CA MET A 1 2.68 -2.63 -33.90
C MET A 1 3.53 -2.07 -32.79
N ASP A 2 3.48 -0.75 -32.62
CA ASP A 2 4.26 -0.06 -31.59
C ASP A 2 3.91 -0.65 -30.21
N VAL A 3 4.88 -1.33 -29.58
CA VAL A 3 4.79 -1.81 -28.20
C VAL A 3 5.05 -0.59 -27.30
N GLY A 4 4.22 0.46 -27.50
CA GLY A 4 4.35 1.73 -26.80
C GLY A 4 4.40 1.45 -25.31
N GLN A 5 5.40 2.02 -24.64
CA GLN A 5 5.67 1.84 -23.22
C GLN A 5 4.37 1.84 -22.41
N ARG A 6 3.95 0.65 -21.97
CA ARG A 6 2.85 0.53 -21.02
C ARG A 6 3.33 1.14 -19.71
N PHE A 7 2.45 1.93 -19.08
CA PHE A 7 2.66 2.40 -17.72
C PHE A 7 3.10 1.23 -16.83
N GLN A 8 4.23 1.39 -16.15
CA GLN A 8 4.78 0.37 -15.28
C GLN A 8 4.26 0.58 -13.87
N ARG A 9 4.88 1.49 -13.11
CA ARG A 9 4.47 1.80 -11.74
C ARG A 9 4.83 3.24 -11.41
N ALA A 10 4.09 3.87 -10.52
CA ALA A 10 4.42 5.18 -9.94
C ALA A 10 4.20 5.12 -8.44
N PHE A 11 5.04 5.83 -7.68
CA PHE A 11 5.01 5.88 -6.23
C PHE A 11 5.06 7.33 -5.78
N LEU A 12 4.23 7.67 -4.79
CA LEU A 12 4.22 8.95 -4.12
C LEU A 12 4.13 8.70 -2.61
N SER A 13 5.08 9.24 -1.85
CA SER A 13 4.98 9.30 -0.39
C SER A 13 4.68 10.73 0.02
N ASN A 14 3.91 10.88 1.11
CA ASN A 14 3.79 12.17 1.74
C ASN A 14 5.19 12.62 2.22
N PRO A 15 5.68 13.82 1.87
CA PRO A 15 7.01 14.28 2.28
C PRO A 15 7.24 14.28 3.79
N MET A 16 6.16 14.36 4.57
CA MET A 16 6.20 14.31 6.04
C MET A 16 5.82 12.94 6.61
N ALA A 17 5.82 11.87 5.80
CA ALA A 17 5.36 10.55 6.23
C ALA A 17 6.08 10.05 7.50
N ILE A 18 7.39 10.31 7.61
CA ILE A 18 8.20 9.95 8.77
C ILE A 18 7.71 10.67 10.04
N ASP A 19 7.62 12.00 9.99
CA ASP A 19 7.21 12.83 11.12
C ASP A 19 5.76 12.51 11.52
N MET A 20 4.87 12.41 10.53
CA MET A 20 3.47 12.07 10.74
C MET A 20 3.33 10.71 11.40
N GLN A 21 4.01 9.66 10.89
CA GLN A 21 3.87 8.30 11.40
C GLN A 21 4.18 8.22 12.91
N SER A 22 5.14 9.00 13.40
CA SER A 22 5.48 9.07 14.83
C SER A 22 4.34 9.59 15.72
N MET A 23 3.40 10.34 15.14
CA MET A 23 2.24 10.93 15.81
C MET A 23 0.94 10.12 15.60
N LEU A 24 0.98 9.09 14.74
CA LEU A 24 -0.17 8.22 14.49
C LEU A 24 -0.27 7.12 15.55
N GLN A 25 -1.47 6.54 15.66
CA GLN A 25 -1.65 5.28 16.34
C GLN A 25 -0.73 4.23 15.70
N ARG A 26 -0.21 3.30 16.51
CA ARG A 26 0.71 2.24 16.06
C ARG A 26 -0.04 1.12 15.32
N VAL A 27 -0.69 1.48 14.23
CA VAL A 27 -1.43 0.63 13.31
C VAL A 27 -1.36 1.19 11.90
N LEU A 28 -1.21 0.31 10.93
CA LEU A 28 -1.23 0.64 9.50
C LEU A 28 -2.40 -0.05 8.82
N GLY A 29 -2.89 0.57 7.76
CA GLY A 29 -3.85 0.01 6.82
C GLY A 29 -3.28 0.06 5.40
N MET A 30 -3.46 -1.01 4.64
CA MET A 30 -3.17 -1.04 3.21
C MET A 30 -4.41 -1.50 2.45
N ASP A 31 -4.73 -0.79 1.37
CA ASP A 31 -5.86 -1.12 0.52
C ASP A 31 -5.49 -1.01 -0.96
N GLY A 32 -6.08 -1.89 -1.77
CA GLY A 32 -5.95 -1.94 -3.22
C GLY A 32 -7.28 -1.57 -3.86
N ALA A 33 -7.28 -0.57 -4.74
CA ALA A 33 -8.48 -0.14 -5.44
C ALA A 33 -8.28 -0.24 -6.96
N PHE A 34 -9.09 -1.07 -7.62
CA PHE A 34 -9.15 -1.13 -9.07
C PHE A 34 -9.62 0.20 -9.64
N MET A 35 -8.80 0.79 -10.50
CA MET A 35 -9.15 1.99 -11.26
C MET A 35 -9.55 1.62 -12.68
N LYS A 36 -10.77 1.99 -13.05
CA LYS A 36 -11.24 1.90 -14.43
C LYS A 36 -10.82 3.16 -15.18
N THR A 37 -9.75 3.08 -15.96
CA THR A 37 -9.45 4.11 -16.97
C THR A 37 -9.87 3.60 -18.35
N PRO A 38 -10.30 4.46 -19.29
CA PRO A 38 -10.80 4.04 -20.59
C PRO A 38 -9.83 3.19 -21.44
N LYS A 39 -8.53 3.17 -21.09
CA LYS A 39 -7.48 2.52 -21.88
C LYS A 39 -6.71 1.42 -21.15
N ASN A 40 -6.72 1.38 -19.80
CA ASN A 40 -6.00 0.37 -19.01
C ASN A 40 -6.69 0.12 -17.66
N GLY A 41 -6.70 -1.13 -17.22
CA GLY A 41 -6.94 -1.47 -15.81
C GLY A 41 -5.65 -1.23 -15.03
N ASN A 42 -5.71 -0.39 -14.01
CA ASN A 42 -4.61 -0.21 -13.06
C ASN A 42 -5.16 -0.37 -11.64
N THR A 43 -4.28 -0.65 -10.69
CA THR A 43 -4.59 -0.68 -9.27
C THR A 43 -3.90 0.49 -8.59
N MET A 44 -4.67 1.25 -7.81
CA MET A 44 -4.11 2.18 -6.84
C MET A 44 -3.93 1.44 -5.51
N VAL A 45 -2.72 1.42 -4.98
CA VAL A 45 -2.41 0.86 -3.65
C VAL A 45 -2.15 2.03 -2.70
N ILE A 46 -2.79 2.03 -1.54
CA ILE A 46 -2.68 3.09 -0.54
C ILE A 46 -2.14 2.48 0.75
N LEU A 47 -1.15 3.13 1.37
CA LEU A 47 -0.72 2.88 2.75
C LEU A 47 -1.15 4.06 3.61
N MET A 48 -1.81 3.77 4.71
CA MET A 48 -2.37 4.75 5.62
C MET A 48 -2.10 4.36 7.08
N GLY A 49 -1.95 5.34 7.94
CA GLY A 49 -2.05 5.16 9.39
C GLY A 49 -3.35 5.76 9.92
N ARG A 50 -3.49 5.77 11.25
CA ARG A 50 -4.67 6.29 11.94
C ARG A 50 -4.27 7.35 12.95
N ASN A 51 -4.88 8.53 12.92
CA ASN A 51 -4.58 9.57 13.91
C ASN A 51 -5.35 9.33 15.23
N GLY A 52 -5.14 10.19 16.23
CA GLY A 52 -5.85 10.12 17.52
C GLY A 52 -7.38 10.25 17.43
N ASN A 53 -7.89 10.83 16.33
CA ASN A 53 -9.32 11.01 16.05
C ASN A 53 -9.92 9.86 15.26
N ASN A 54 -9.21 8.75 15.07
CA ASN A 54 -9.69 7.63 14.26
C ASN A 54 -9.98 8.05 12.80
N GLU A 55 -9.16 8.93 12.24
CA GLU A 55 -9.18 9.29 10.81
C GLU A 55 -8.00 8.63 10.09
N ASN A 56 -8.19 8.30 8.82
CA ASN A 56 -7.13 7.75 7.98
C ASN A 56 -6.16 8.86 7.55
N VAL A 57 -4.87 8.64 7.72
CA VAL A 57 -3.80 9.54 7.25
C VAL A 57 -3.01 8.81 6.18
N VAL A 58 -3.06 9.30 4.94
CA VAL A 58 -2.34 8.70 3.81
C VAL A 58 -0.84 8.97 3.95
N LEU A 59 -0.06 7.89 4.00
CA LEU A 59 1.40 7.93 4.11
C LEU A 59 2.07 7.75 2.75
N ALA A 60 1.52 6.85 1.92
CA ALA A 60 2.01 6.61 0.57
C ALA A 60 0.91 6.06 -0.35
N VAL A 61 1.09 6.28 -1.65
CA VAL A 61 0.24 5.76 -2.71
C VAL A 61 1.13 5.22 -3.83
N ALA A 62 0.69 4.14 -4.47
CA ALA A 62 1.25 3.67 -5.71
C ALA A 62 0.17 3.44 -6.76
N LEU A 63 0.55 3.61 -8.01
CA LEU A 63 -0.21 3.16 -9.16
C LEU A 63 0.54 2.00 -9.79
N CYS A 64 -0.12 0.86 -9.95
CA CYS A 64 0.43 -0.39 -10.46
C CYS A 64 -0.47 -1.02 -11.54
N PRO A 65 0.02 -1.96 -12.37
CA PRO A 65 -0.79 -2.58 -13.41
C PRO A 65 -1.80 -3.61 -12.86
N SER A 66 -1.53 -4.19 -11.68
CA SER A 66 -2.29 -5.30 -11.12
C SER A 66 -2.08 -5.49 -9.61
N GLU A 67 -2.97 -6.25 -8.97
CA GLU A 67 -2.85 -6.71 -7.58
C GLU A 67 -2.04 -8.01 -7.47
N ASP A 68 -0.78 -7.96 -7.89
CA ASP A 68 0.14 -9.09 -7.76
C ASP A 68 1.24 -8.83 -6.71
N GLU A 69 1.87 -9.92 -6.29
CA GLU A 69 2.96 -9.92 -5.32
C GLU A 69 4.10 -8.97 -5.69
N ASN A 70 4.49 -8.93 -6.97
CA ASN A 70 5.61 -8.12 -7.43
C ASN A 70 5.32 -6.62 -7.34
N ASN A 71 4.07 -6.21 -7.57
CA ASN A 71 3.62 -4.83 -7.45
C ASN A 71 3.52 -4.42 -5.97
N PHE A 72 2.93 -5.26 -5.11
CA PHE A 72 2.82 -4.99 -3.68
C PHE A 72 4.19 -4.97 -2.99
N LEU A 73 5.08 -5.92 -3.28
CA LEU A 73 6.43 -5.96 -2.71
C LEU A 73 7.23 -4.72 -3.10
N TRP A 74 7.12 -4.30 -4.37
CA TRP A 74 7.76 -3.07 -4.83
C TRP A 74 7.20 -1.84 -4.11
N PHE A 75 5.88 -1.76 -3.89
CA PHE A 75 5.26 -0.67 -3.14
C PHE A 75 5.78 -0.61 -1.69
N LEU A 76 5.75 -1.73 -0.97
CA LEU A 76 6.19 -1.81 0.42
C LEU A 76 7.68 -1.44 0.57
N ARG A 77 8.55 -1.90 -0.35
CA ARG A 77 9.96 -1.49 -0.36
C ARG A 77 10.16 0.00 -0.61
N ASN A 78 9.30 0.64 -1.41
CA ASN A 78 9.37 2.10 -1.59
C ASN A 78 8.87 2.84 -0.35
N CYS A 79 7.89 2.30 0.39
CA CYS A 79 7.49 2.84 1.68
C CYS A 79 8.65 2.82 2.69
N GLU A 80 9.40 1.71 2.80
CA GLU A 80 10.60 1.65 3.64
C GLU A 80 11.67 2.65 3.21
N ARG A 81 11.92 2.78 1.90
CA ARG A 81 12.86 3.78 1.36
C ARG A 81 12.42 5.22 1.63
N ALA A 82 11.12 5.47 1.75
CA ALA A 82 10.56 6.75 2.18
C ALA A 82 10.63 6.97 3.70
N GLY A 83 11.20 6.02 4.45
CA GLY A 83 11.36 6.08 5.91
C GLY A 83 10.12 5.66 6.70
N ILE A 84 9.10 5.09 6.05
CA ILE A 84 7.92 4.57 6.72
C ILE A 84 8.29 3.23 7.37
N VAL A 85 8.11 3.14 8.69
CA VAL A 85 8.35 1.91 9.45
C VAL A 85 7.19 0.94 9.24
N LEU A 86 7.45 -0.26 8.72
CA LEU A 86 6.41 -1.28 8.49
C LEU A 86 6.51 -2.45 9.49
N VAL A 87 7.73 -2.82 9.87
CA VAL A 87 8.01 -3.94 10.80
C VAL A 87 7.54 -3.58 12.21
N ASP A 88 7.09 -4.59 12.96
CA ASP A 88 6.56 -4.46 14.33
C ASP A 88 5.34 -3.52 14.48
N ILE A 89 4.66 -3.21 13.38
CA ILE A 89 3.39 -2.49 13.37
C ILE A 89 2.33 -3.40 12.72
N PRO A 90 1.17 -3.64 13.37
CA PRO A 90 0.07 -4.37 12.76
C PRO A 90 -0.39 -3.68 11.46
N LEU A 91 -0.35 -4.42 10.35
CA LEU A 91 -0.80 -3.96 9.04
C LEU A 91 -2.13 -4.63 8.70
N PHE A 92 -3.20 -3.86 8.70
CA PHE A 92 -4.54 -4.29 8.30
C PHE A 92 -4.71 -4.19 6.79
N MET A 93 -5.20 -5.26 6.17
CA MET A 93 -5.48 -5.32 4.73
C MET A 93 -6.60 -6.31 4.43
N ASP A 94 -7.05 -6.35 3.18
CA ASP A 94 -7.91 -7.41 2.67
C ASP A 94 -7.19 -8.77 2.59
N ARG A 95 -7.86 -9.80 2.07
CA ARG A 95 -7.26 -11.14 1.88
C ARG A 95 -6.69 -11.35 0.47
N GLY A 96 -6.31 -10.27 -0.22
CA GLY A 96 -5.73 -10.32 -1.55
C GLY A 96 -4.42 -11.13 -1.58
N LYS A 97 -4.34 -12.14 -2.44
CA LYS A 97 -3.19 -13.07 -2.51
C LYS A 97 -1.86 -12.34 -2.73
N GLY A 98 -1.84 -11.32 -3.60
CA GLY A 98 -0.64 -10.56 -3.90
C GLY A 98 -0.11 -9.80 -2.68
N GLY A 99 -0.99 -9.12 -1.94
CA GLY A 99 -0.60 -8.39 -0.73
C GLY A 99 -0.16 -9.33 0.41
N ILE A 100 -0.84 -10.47 0.59
CA ILE A 100 -0.44 -11.49 1.58
C ILE A 100 0.97 -12.00 1.28
N ALA A 101 1.24 -12.38 0.02
CA ALA A 101 2.54 -12.91 -0.37
C ALA A 101 3.66 -11.88 -0.15
N ALA A 102 3.45 -10.64 -0.59
CA ALA A 102 4.41 -9.56 -0.42
C ALA A 102 4.66 -9.22 1.06
N GLY A 103 3.60 -9.09 1.87
CA GLY A 103 3.71 -8.82 3.29
C GLY A 103 4.40 -9.94 4.07
N THR A 104 4.12 -11.20 3.70
CA THR A 104 4.80 -12.37 4.28
C THR A 104 6.29 -12.38 3.92
N MET A 105 6.65 -12.09 2.66
CA MET A 105 8.04 -11.99 2.22
C MET A 105 8.81 -10.89 2.97
N MET A 106 8.12 -9.82 3.35
CA MET A 106 8.67 -8.71 4.13
C MET A 106 8.66 -8.95 5.65
N GLY A 107 8.13 -10.08 6.12
CA GLY A 107 8.03 -10.37 7.55
C GLY A 107 7.06 -9.45 8.30
N LEU A 108 6.04 -8.92 7.62
CA LEU A 108 5.11 -7.96 8.21
C LEU A 108 4.06 -8.64 9.10
N HIS A 109 3.61 -7.89 10.11
CA HIS A 109 2.58 -8.35 11.03
C HIS A 109 1.18 -8.16 10.45
N LEU A 110 0.76 -9.08 9.58
CA LEU A 110 -0.52 -8.98 8.86
C LEU A 110 -1.73 -9.18 9.78
N ARG A 111 -2.76 -8.36 9.55
CA ARG A 111 -4.10 -8.48 10.09
C ARG A 111 -5.09 -8.33 8.96
N PHE A 112 -6.16 -9.12 9.01
CA PHE A 112 -7.18 -9.10 7.98
C PHE A 112 -8.42 -8.40 8.53
N ALA A 113 -8.90 -7.38 7.82
CA ALA A 113 -10.22 -6.84 8.09
C ALA A 113 -11.26 -7.93 7.81
N LEU A 114 -12.29 -8.04 8.67
CA LEU A 114 -13.39 -8.98 8.45
C LEU A 114 -14.26 -8.43 7.31
N ASP A 115 -14.43 -9.21 6.24
CA ASP A 115 -15.55 -9.02 5.32
C ASP A 115 -16.84 -9.30 6.10
N THR A 116 -17.48 -8.28 6.66
CA THR A 116 -18.88 -8.39 7.03
C THR A 116 -19.68 -8.24 5.74
N SER A 117 -19.94 -9.38 5.10
CA SER A 117 -20.91 -9.54 4.01
C SER A 117 -22.31 -9.15 4.45
#